data_AF-H3GLJ8-F1
#
_entry.id   AF-H3GLJ8-F1
#
_cell.length_a   1.000
_cell.length_b   1.000
_cell.length_c   1.000
_cell.angle_alpha   90.00
_cell.angle_beta   90.00
_cell.angle_gamma   90.00
#
_symmetry.space_group_name_H-M   'P 1'
#
loop_
_entity.id
_entity.type
_entity.pdbx_description
1 polymer ?
#
loop_
_entity_poly.entity_id
_entity_poly.type
_entity_poly.pdbx_seq_one_letter_code
_entity_poly.pdbx_strand_id
1 'polypeptide(L)'
;MRMYDLGLVFNGGTKGELIGYADANWAGDLDTRRSTTGYVFFLNGSAISWKSKRQPTVATSSTEAEYMALYNATQEAVWLRQLLLDVGCECVGATTIFQDNQGCIALAKNPAYHSRTKHIDLKYHFLREKVEDKVIVLEYKPTDEMIADGFTKALARPKHGQFLVGLGMDA
;
A
#
# COMPACT_ATOMS: atom_id res chain seq x y z
N MET A 1 -6.49 23.11 19.11
CA MET A 1 -6.55 22.15 18.00
C MET A 1 -7.56 22.68 16.99
N ARG A 2 -7.14 23.20 15.84
CA ARG A 2 -8.07 23.58 14.77
C ARG A 2 -8.46 22.30 14.05
N MET A 3 -9.73 21.91 14.11
CA MET A 3 -10.27 20.95 13.14
C MET A 3 -10.34 21.69 11.81
N TYR A 4 -9.69 21.13 10.79
CA TYR A 4 -9.91 21.57 9.42
C TYR A 4 -11.15 20.80 8.95
N ASP A 5 -12.17 21.50 8.49
CA ASP A 5 -13.28 20.88 7.75
C ASP A 5 -12.70 20.48 6.39
N LEU A 6 -12.21 19.25 6.29
CA LEU A 6 -11.65 18.68 5.06
C LEU A 6 -12.42 17.41 4.71
N GLY A 7 -12.72 17.24 3.43
CA GLY A 7 -13.39 16.07 2.88
C GLY A 7 -12.66 15.51 1.66
N LEU A 8 -12.87 14.23 1.37
CA LEU A 8 -12.44 13.63 0.11
C LEU A 8 -13.32 14.15 -1.03
N VAL A 9 -12.69 14.63 -2.10
CA VAL A 9 -13.42 15.13 -3.27
C VAL A 9 -13.44 14.06 -4.37
N PHE A 10 -14.65 13.67 -4.78
CA PHE A 10 -14.90 12.78 -5.91
C PHE A 10 -15.40 13.60 -7.10
N ASN A 11 -14.48 14.18 -7.87
CA ASN A 11 -14.82 15.10 -8.97
C ASN A 11 -15.08 14.40 -10.32
N GLY A 12 -14.82 13.08 -10.42
CA GLY A 12 -14.96 12.31 -11.66
C GLY A 12 -14.08 12.81 -12.82
N GLY A 13 -13.15 13.74 -12.56
CA GLY A 13 -12.41 14.50 -13.57
C GLY A 13 -11.25 13.73 -14.20
N THR A 14 -10.81 12.65 -13.55
CA THR A 14 -9.76 11.76 -14.05
C THR A 14 -10.34 10.38 -14.32
N LYS A 15 -10.40 9.99 -15.60
CA LYS A 15 -10.45 8.56 -15.93
C LYS A 15 -9.11 7.97 -15.47
N GLY A 16 -9.15 7.14 -14.43
CA GLY A 16 -7.96 6.60 -13.80
C GLY A 16 -8.21 5.19 -13.33
N GLU A 17 -7.23 4.33 -13.55
CA GLU A 17 -7.28 2.94 -13.14
C GLU A 17 -7.20 2.82 -11.61
N LEU A 18 -7.57 1.64 -11.08
CA LEU A 18 -7.31 1.31 -9.69
C LEU A 18 -5.78 1.25 -9.48
N ILE A 19 -5.27 2.10 -8.59
CA ILE A 19 -3.85 2.12 -8.19
C ILE A 19 -3.72 2.11 -6.68
N GLY A 20 -2.62 1.54 -6.16
CA GLY A 20 -2.35 1.43 -4.74
C GLY A 20 -0.97 1.93 -4.36
N TYR A 21 -0.82 2.31 -3.08
CA TYR A 21 0.46 2.60 -2.43
C TYR A 21 0.56 1.74 -1.18
N ALA A 22 1.71 1.15 -0.91
CA ALA A 22 1.97 0.39 0.31
C ALA A 22 3.29 0.84 0.94
N ASP A 23 3.33 0.98 2.26
CA ASP A 23 4.53 1.34 3.04
C ASP A 23 4.49 0.63 4.41
N ALA A 24 5.64 0.48 5.05
CA ALA A 24 5.74 0.03 6.42
C ALA A 24 6.71 0.86 7.27
N ASN A 25 6.25 1.28 8.44
CA ASN A 25 7.16 1.83 9.45
C ASN A 25 7.76 0.68 10.28
N TRP A 26 8.97 0.24 9.91
CA TRP A 26 9.64 -0.88 10.56
C TRP A 26 9.99 -0.60 12.02
N ALA A 27 9.51 -1.48 12.91
CA ALA A 27 9.76 -1.40 14.35
C ALA A 27 9.47 -0.01 14.97
N GLY A 28 8.45 0.68 14.46
CA GLY A 28 8.04 2.00 14.94
C GLY A 28 7.38 1.98 16.32
N ASP A 29 6.81 0.85 16.73
CA ASP A 29 6.31 0.65 18.10
C ASP A 29 7.51 0.41 19.05
N LEU A 30 7.75 1.33 19.98
CA LEU A 30 8.90 1.24 20.89
C LEU A 30 8.75 0.15 21.96
N ASP A 31 7.52 -0.21 22.33
CA ASP A 31 7.25 -1.20 23.36
C ASP A 31 7.34 -2.62 22.81
N THR A 32 6.76 -2.84 21.63
CA THR A 32 6.67 -4.19 21.03
C THR A 32 7.62 -4.43 19.88
N ARG A 33 8.28 -3.37 19.36
CA ARG A 33 9.12 -3.38 18.15
C ARG A 33 8.38 -3.90 16.91
N ARG A 34 7.05 -3.89 16.92
CA ARG A 34 6.22 -4.24 15.77
C ARG A 34 6.16 -3.07 14.80
N SER A 35 6.14 -3.39 13.52
CA SER A 35 6.01 -2.40 12.45
C SER A 35 4.56 -1.96 12.28
N THR A 36 4.33 -0.84 11.60
CA THR A 36 2.99 -0.39 11.17
C THR A 36 2.87 -0.50 9.66
N THR A 37 1.90 -1.25 9.18
CA THR A 37 1.51 -1.32 7.77
C THR A 37 0.59 -0.16 7.42
N GLY A 38 0.87 0.49 6.30
CA GLY A 38 0.00 1.49 5.70
C GLY A 38 -0.24 1.19 4.22
N TYR A 39 -1.46 1.43 3.76
CA TYR A 39 -1.75 1.47 2.33
C TYR A 39 -2.90 2.41 2.03
N VAL A 40 -2.99 2.82 0.77
CA VAL A 40 -4.12 3.55 0.20
C VAL A 40 -4.31 3.16 -1.26
N PHE A 41 -5.58 3.02 -1.66
CA PHE A 41 -6.01 2.77 -3.02
C PHE A 41 -6.82 3.94 -3.56
N PHE A 42 -6.54 4.29 -4.81
CA PHE A 42 -7.23 5.33 -5.55
C PHE A 42 -7.96 4.71 -6.74
N LEU A 43 -9.14 5.25 -7.04
CA LEU A 43 -9.88 4.99 -8.26
C LEU A 43 -10.27 6.33 -8.86
N ASN A 44 -10.04 6.52 -10.16
CA ASN A 44 -10.34 7.78 -10.85
C ASN A 44 -9.75 9.03 -10.17
N GLY A 45 -8.58 8.89 -9.52
CA GLY A 45 -7.89 9.98 -8.84
C GLY A 45 -8.34 10.26 -7.40
N SER A 46 -9.35 9.56 -6.88
CA SER A 46 -9.84 9.73 -5.50
C SER A 46 -9.52 8.52 -4.64
N ALA A 47 -9.12 8.74 -3.38
CA ALA A 47 -8.89 7.66 -2.43
C ALA A 47 -10.20 6.93 -2.09
N ILE A 48 -10.22 5.61 -2.20
CA ILE A 48 -11.42 4.77 -1.98
C ILE A 48 -11.25 3.71 -0.87
N SER A 49 -10.02 3.33 -0.55
CA SER A 49 -9.73 2.39 0.54
C SER A 49 -8.35 2.70 1.11
N TRP A 50 -8.20 2.61 2.42
CA TRP A 50 -6.93 2.82 3.11
C TRP A 50 -6.88 2.05 4.42
N LYS A 51 -5.67 1.84 4.93
CA LYS A 51 -5.44 1.18 6.21
C LYS A 51 -4.19 1.73 6.86
N SER A 52 -4.24 1.87 8.19
CA SER A 52 -3.08 1.99 9.06
C SER A 52 -3.22 0.95 10.17
N LYS A 53 -2.30 0.00 10.26
CA LYS A 53 -2.42 -1.11 11.22
C LYS A 53 -1.06 -1.63 11.67
N ARG A 54 -0.87 -1.76 12.98
CA ARG A 54 0.29 -2.45 13.57
C ARG A 54 0.32 -3.93 13.12
N GLN A 55 1.48 -4.39 12.66
CA GLN A 55 1.69 -5.76 12.22
C GLN A 55 1.53 -6.74 13.40
N PRO A 56 0.99 -7.95 13.17
CA PRO A 56 0.75 -8.91 14.24
C PRO A 56 2.05 -9.54 14.77
N THR A 57 3.09 -9.58 13.94
CA THR A 57 4.39 -10.19 14.21
C THR A 57 5.50 -9.13 14.09
N VAL A 58 6.62 -9.35 14.80
CA VAL A 58 7.80 -8.50 14.66
C VAL A 58 8.53 -8.88 13.36
N ALA A 59 8.77 -7.90 12.50
CA ALA A 59 9.56 -8.08 11.29
C ALA A 59 11.05 -7.95 11.61
N THR A 60 11.88 -8.84 11.07
CA THR A 60 13.33 -8.86 11.35
C THR A 60 14.14 -7.91 10.46
N SER A 61 13.51 -7.31 9.45
CA SER A 61 14.10 -6.32 8.55
C SER A 61 13.04 -5.35 8.02
N SER A 62 13.46 -4.18 7.56
CA SER A 62 12.57 -3.24 6.86
C SER A 62 11.94 -3.89 5.63
N THR A 63 12.72 -4.61 4.82
CA THR A 63 12.21 -5.35 3.65
C THR A 63 11.11 -6.33 4.02
N GLU A 64 11.22 -7.04 5.14
CA GLU A 64 10.15 -7.93 5.61
C GLU A 64 8.90 -7.15 6.04
N ALA A 65 9.07 -6.02 6.74
CA ALA A 65 7.96 -5.17 7.14
C ALA A 65 7.21 -4.63 5.90
N GLU A 66 7.94 -4.13 4.91
CA GLU A 66 7.41 -3.68 3.62
C GLU A 66 6.68 -4.81 2.89
N TYR A 67 7.27 -6.01 2.89
CA TYR A 67 6.65 -7.16 2.25
C TYR A 67 5.33 -7.55 2.91
N MET A 68 5.25 -7.48 4.24
CA MET A 68 4.00 -7.69 4.95
C MET A 68 2.97 -6.59 4.65
N ALA A 69 3.38 -5.33 4.50
CA ALA A 69 2.48 -4.27 4.07
C ALA A 69 1.95 -4.48 2.66
N LEU A 70 2.86 -4.82 1.73
CA LEU A 70 2.53 -5.14 0.35
C LEU A 70 1.56 -6.33 0.26
N TYR A 71 1.76 -7.37 1.05
CA TYR A 71 0.84 -8.52 1.12
C TYR A 71 -0.59 -8.08 1.49
N ASN A 72 -0.73 -7.24 2.52
CA ASN A 72 -2.04 -6.72 2.92
C ASN A 72 -2.66 -5.84 1.82
N ALA A 73 -1.85 -5.00 1.16
CA ALA A 73 -2.31 -4.17 0.05
C ALA A 73 -2.77 -5.03 -1.14
N THR A 74 -2.07 -6.12 -1.46
CA THR A 74 -2.48 -7.04 -2.53
C THR A 74 -3.78 -7.76 -2.22
N GLN A 75 -4.01 -8.17 -0.96
CA GLN A 75 -5.31 -8.72 -0.56
C GLN A 75 -6.44 -7.70 -0.78
N GLU A 76 -6.20 -6.44 -0.41
CA GLU A 76 -7.14 -5.35 -0.65
C GLU A 76 -7.37 -5.12 -2.16
N ALA A 77 -6.30 -5.12 -2.97
CA ALA A 77 -6.42 -4.96 -4.42
C ALA A 77 -7.27 -6.07 -5.05
N VAL A 78 -7.05 -7.33 -4.67
CA VAL A 78 -7.86 -8.46 -5.15
C VAL A 78 -9.33 -8.28 -4.76
N TRP A 79 -9.60 -7.89 -3.52
CA TRP A 79 -10.96 -7.64 -3.05
C TRP A 79 -11.63 -6.48 -3.79
N LEU A 80 -10.93 -5.34 -3.94
CA LEU A 80 -11.43 -4.17 -4.66
C LEU A 80 -11.72 -4.49 -6.12
N ARG A 81 -10.86 -5.25 -6.80
CA ARG A 81 -11.10 -5.69 -8.18
C ARG A 81 -12.37 -6.52 -8.30
N GLN A 82 -12.62 -7.44 -7.37
CA GLN A 82 -13.86 -8.23 -7.36
C GLN A 82 -15.08 -7.34 -7.09
N LEU A 83 -15.00 -6.47 -6.08
CA LEU A 83 -16.08 -5.54 -5.77
C LEU A 83 -16.43 -4.66 -6.96
N LEU A 84 -15.41 -4.13 -7.63
CA LEU A 84 -15.57 -3.27 -8.80
C LEU A 84 -16.18 -4.03 -9.99
N LEU A 85 -15.79 -5.29 -10.20
CA LEU A 85 -16.44 -6.16 -11.18
C LEU A 85 -17.93 -6.35 -10.87
N ASP A 86 -18.27 -6.64 -9.60
CA ASP A 86 -19.65 -6.90 -9.17
C ASP A 86 -20.58 -5.68 -9.37
N VAL A 87 -20.05 -4.46 -9.30
CA VAL A 87 -20.80 -3.21 -9.54
C VAL A 87 -20.71 -2.69 -10.97
N GLY A 88 -20.13 -3.46 -11.90
CA GLY A 88 -20.04 -3.12 -13.32
C GLY A 88 -18.91 -2.16 -13.71
N CYS A 89 -17.90 -2.00 -12.85
CA CYS A 89 -16.73 -1.13 -13.03
C CYS A 89 -15.43 -1.95 -13.18
N GLU A 90 -15.41 -2.91 -14.11
CA GLU A 90 -14.28 -3.83 -14.28
C GLU A 90 -12.91 -3.12 -14.42
N CYS A 91 -11.93 -3.56 -13.63
CA CYS A 91 -10.54 -3.13 -13.77
C CYS A 91 -9.83 -3.92 -14.87
N VAL A 92 -9.69 -3.33 -16.05
CA VAL A 92 -8.93 -3.91 -17.16
C VAL A 92 -7.43 -3.85 -16.85
N GLY A 93 -6.74 -4.99 -17.00
CA GLY A 93 -5.30 -5.08 -16.75
C GLY A 93 -4.92 -5.23 -15.28
N ALA A 94 -3.62 -5.14 -15.00
CA ALA A 94 -3.04 -5.32 -13.67
C ALA A 94 -3.20 -4.04 -12.83
N THR A 95 -3.51 -4.18 -11.53
CA THR A 95 -3.52 -3.03 -10.60
C THR A 95 -2.10 -2.66 -10.20
N THR A 96 -1.67 -1.43 -10.49
CA THR A 96 -0.35 -0.94 -10.07
C THR A 96 -0.33 -0.68 -8.56
N ILE A 97 0.66 -1.26 -7.86
CA ILE A 97 0.96 -0.94 -6.47
C ILE A 97 2.37 -0.33 -6.39
N PHE A 98 2.44 0.92 -5.94
CA PHE A 98 3.68 1.65 -5.73
C PHE A 98 4.35 1.27 -4.43
N GLN A 99 5.68 1.16 -4.47
CA GLN A 99 6.53 0.79 -3.33
C GLN A 99 7.92 1.44 -3.50
N ASP A 100 8.51 1.97 -2.44
CA ASP A 100 9.83 2.61 -2.45
C ASP A 100 10.99 1.64 -2.09
N ASN A 101 10.68 0.46 -1.57
CA ASN A 101 11.67 -0.55 -1.23
C ASN A 101 11.93 -1.50 -2.41
N GLN A 102 13.02 -1.25 -3.13
CA GLN A 102 13.45 -2.12 -4.25
C GLN A 102 13.73 -3.56 -3.83
N GLY A 103 14.20 -3.78 -2.59
CA GLY A 103 14.39 -5.13 -2.05
C GLY A 103 13.07 -5.89 -1.92
N CYS A 104 12.01 -5.22 -1.48
CA CYS A 104 10.66 -5.78 -1.43
C CYS A 104 10.13 -6.11 -2.82
N ILE A 105 10.30 -5.20 -3.78
CA ILE A 105 9.89 -5.40 -5.18
C ILE A 105 10.65 -6.59 -5.80
N ALA A 106 11.97 -6.65 -5.62
CA ALA A 106 12.79 -7.73 -6.14
C ALA A 106 12.40 -9.08 -5.52
N LEU A 107 12.08 -9.10 -4.23
CA LEU A 107 11.66 -10.30 -3.52
C LEU A 107 10.27 -10.81 -3.94
N ALA A 108 9.37 -9.91 -4.31
CA ALA A 108 8.08 -10.29 -4.90
C ALA A 108 8.22 -10.85 -6.34
N LYS A 109 9.27 -10.46 -7.06
CA LYS A 109 9.50 -10.86 -8.46
C LYS A 109 10.40 -12.10 -8.61
N ASN A 110 11.27 -12.41 -7.64
CA ASN A 110 12.33 -13.42 -7.82
C ASN A 110 12.29 -14.60 -6.81
N PRO A 111 12.34 -15.87 -7.28
CA PRO A 111 12.40 -17.06 -6.43
C PRO A 111 13.70 -17.28 -5.63
N ALA A 112 14.79 -16.58 -5.92
CA ALA A 112 16.12 -17.03 -5.50
C ALA A 112 16.49 -16.77 -4.02
N TYR A 113 15.67 -16.06 -3.25
CA TYR A 113 15.97 -15.68 -1.86
C TYR A 113 15.18 -16.52 -0.85
N HIS A 114 15.72 -17.66 -0.40
CA HIS A 114 15.00 -18.53 0.55
C HIS A 114 15.85 -18.99 1.75
N SER A 115 15.53 -18.42 2.92
CA SER A 115 15.64 -19.06 4.24
C SER A 115 14.72 -18.34 5.23
N ARG A 116 13.41 -18.62 5.22
CA ARG A 116 12.46 -18.02 6.18
C ARG A 116 11.44 -19.03 6.70
N THR A 117 10.62 -18.57 7.64
CA THR A 117 9.63 -19.38 8.36
C THR A 117 8.35 -19.53 7.52
N LYS A 118 7.67 -20.67 7.66
CA LYS A 118 6.51 -21.09 6.84
C LYS A 118 5.43 -20.01 6.58
N HIS A 119 5.11 -19.17 7.57
CA HIS A 119 4.07 -18.15 7.44
C HIS A 119 4.46 -16.99 6.51
N ILE A 120 5.74 -16.67 6.47
CA ILE A 120 6.30 -15.66 5.56
C ILE A 120 6.40 -16.26 4.15
N ASP A 121 6.76 -17.54 4.03
CA ASP A 121 6.81 -18.25 2.75
C ASP A 121 5.45 -18.27 2.03
N LEU A 122 4.36 -18.50 2.75
CA LEU A 122 3.00 -18.45 2.16
C LEU A 122 2.66 -17.06 1.61
N LYS A 123 3.04 -15.98 2.31
CA LYS A 123 2.85 -14.62 1.81
C LYS A 123 3.70 -14.35 0.58
N TYR A 124 4.93 -14.90 0.53
CA TYR A 124 5.79 -14.81 -0.65
C TYR A 124 5.15 -15.43 -1.88
N HIS A 125 4.70 -16.68 -1.75
CA HIS A 125 4.03 -17.38 -2.84
C HIS A 125 2.78 -16.66 -3.31
N PHE A 126 1.93 -16.20 -2.38
CA PHE A 126 0.71 -15.47 -2.74
C PHE A 126 1.00 -14.21 -3.56
N LEU A 127 1.91 -13.36 -3.08
CA LEU A 127 2.25 -12.11 -3.77
C LEU A 127 2.83 -12.37 -5.17
N ARG A 128 3.71 -13.36 -5.25
CA ARG A 128 4.32 -13.76 -6.51
C ARG A 128 3.29 -14.27 -7.51
N GLU A 129 2.38 -15.14 -7.08
CA GLU A 129 1.27 -15.63 -7.90
C GLU A 129 0.47 -14.45 -8.47
N LYS A 130 0.14 -13.44 -7.64
CA LYS A 130 -0.62 -12.27 -8.12
C LYS A 130 0.15 -11.37 -9.08
N VAL A 131 1.48 -11.35 -9.02
CA VAL A 131 2.32 -10.68 -10.01
C VAL A 131 2.40 -11.50 -11.31
N GLU A 132 2.61 -12.81 -11.22
CA GLU A 132 2.71 -13.72 -12.37
C GLU A 132 1.38 -13.80 -13.16
N ASP A 133 0.25 -13.84 -12.45
CA ASP A 133 -1.10 -13.81 -13.01
C ASP A 133 -1.50 -12.43 -13.55
N LYS A 134 -0.62 -11.41 -13.43
CA LYS A 134 -0.89 -10.01 -13.81
C LYS A 134 -2.14 -9.44 -13.15
N VAL A 135 -2.46 -9.89 -11.93
CA VAL A 135 -3.51 -9.28 -11.10
C VAL A 135 -3.01 -7.94 -10.56
N ILE A 136 -1.73 -7.89 -10.19
CA ILE A 136 -1.04 -6.67 -9.77
C ILE A 136 0.27 -6.49 -10.54
N VAL A 137 0.75 -5.26 -10.60
CA VAL A 137 2.12 -4.93 -11.02
C VAL A 137 2.77 -4.04 -9.95
N LEU A 138 4.06 -4.26 -9.70
CA LEU A 138 4.81 -3.50 -8.70
C LEU A 138 5.75 -2.51 -9.39
N GLU A 139 5.58 -1.25 -9.04
CA GLU A 139 6.37 -0.13 -9.56
C GLU A 139 7.10 0.60 -8.43
N TYR A 140 8.34 0.96 -8.71
CA TYR A 140 9.12 1.76 -7.77
C TYR A 140 8.61 3.20 -7.77
N LYS A 141 8.48 3.78 -6.57
CA LYS A 141 8.23 5.21 -6.41
C LYS A 141 9.12 5.79 -5.31
N PRO A 142 9.71 6.99 -5.47
CA PRO A 142 10.52 7.58 -4.40
C PRO A 142 9.71 7.83 -3.13
N THR A 143 10.35 7.71 -1.96
CA THR A 143 9.70 7.90 -0.64
C THR A 143 8.96 9.24 -0.51
N ASP A 144 9.50 10.32 -1.08
CA ASP A 144 8.84 11.63 -1.01
C ASP A 144 7.55 11.71 -1.84
N GLU A 145 7.29 10.73 -2.69
CA GLU A 145 6.06 10.59 -3.48
C GLU A 145 5.15 9.45 -2.97
N MET A 146 5.52 8.78 -1.87
CA MET A 146 4.77 7.70 -1.26
C MET A 146 3.66 8.24 -0.35
N ILE A 147 2.43 8.26 -0.86
CA ILE A 147 1.26 8.72 -0.10
C ILE A 147 1.01 7.82 1.12
N ALA A 148 1.38 6.53 1.03
CA ALA A 148 1.23 5.57 2.12
C ALA A 148 2.00 5.96 3.39
N ASP A 149 3.03 6.82 3.31
CA ASP A 149 3.79 7.32 4.46
C ASP A 149 2.92 8.00 5.52
N GLY A 150 1.83 8.67 5.09
CA GLY A 150 0.88 9.29 6.02
C GLY A 150 0.12 8.29 6.87
N PHE A 151 0.08 7.01 6.47
CA PHE A 151 -0.56 5.93 7.21
C PHE A 151 0.42 5.13 8.09
N THR A 152 1.72 5.40 8.03
CA THR A 152 2.75 4.62 8.76
C THR A 152 3.62 5.47 9.69
N LYS A 153 3.85 6.74 9.32
CA LYS A 153 4.82 7.64 9.97
C LYS A 153 4.09 8.84 10.58
N ALA A 154 4.63 9.34 11.69
CA ALA A 154 4.23 10.64 12.21
C ALA A 154 4.88 11.74 11.35
N LEU A 155 4.09 12.39 10.50
CA LEU A 155 4.58 13.39 9.55
C LEU A 155 4.70 14.78 10.18
N ALA A 156 5.80 15.47 9.89
CA ALA A 156 5.92 16.90 10.18
C ALA A 156 4.91 17.71 9.34
N ARG A 157 4.54 18.91 9.82
CA ARG A 157 3.48 19.73 9.21
C ARG A 157 3.57 19.91 7.68
N PRO A 158 4.76 20.14 7.08
CA PRO A 158 4.86 20.26 5.62
C PRO A 158 4.50 18.95 4.88
N LYS A 159 5.06 17.81 5.31
CA LYS A 159 4.77 16.49 4.73
C LYS A 159 3.32 16.06 4.98
N HIS A 160 2.77 16.40 6.14
CA HIS A 160 1.34 16.16 6.42
C HIS A 160 0.44 16.95 5.45
N GLY A 161 0.77 18.21 5.15
CA GLY A 161 0.06 18.98 4.12
C GLY A 161 0.11 18.34 2.74
N GLN A 162 1.29 17.87 2.32
CA GLN A 162 1.46 17.14 1.06
C GLN A 162 0.66 15.83 1.04
N PHE A 163 0.62 15.11 2.17
CA PHE A 163 -0.19 13.91 2.32
C PHE A 163 -1.70 14.19 2.15
N LEU A 164 -2.22 15.25 2.78
CA LEU A 164 -3.64 15.63 2.63
C LEU A 164 -3.99 15.97 1.18
N VAL A 165 -3.13 16.73 0.50
CA VAL A 165 -3.29 17.05 -0.93
C VAL A 165 -3.21 15.79 -1.78
N GLY A 166 -2.24 14.91 -1.53
CA GLY A 166 -2.09 13.64 -2.23
C GLY A 166 -3.25 12.67 -2.03
N LEU A 167 -3.93 12.74 -0.87
CA LEU A 167 -5.14 11.97 -0.60
C LEU A 167 -6.37 12.53 -1.34
N GLY A 168 -6.29 13.75 -1.89
CA GLY A 168 -7.40 14.43 -2.55
C GLY A 168 -8.36 15.08 -1.56
N MET A 169 -7.86 15.53 -0.40
CA MET A 169 -8.66 16.26 0.58
C MET A 169 -8.70 17.75 0.27
N ASP A 170 -9.90 18.33 0.29
CA ASP A 170 -10.16 19.76 0.13
C ASP A 170 -11.17 20.25 1.18
N ALA A 171 -11.28 21.57 1.36
CA ALA A 171 -12.13 22.22 2.36
C ALA A 171 -13.58 22.43 1.90
#